data_AF-A0A8J3IM50-F1
#
_entry.id   AF-A0A8J3IM50-F1
#
_cell.length_a   1.000
_cell.length_b   1.000
_cell.length_c   1.000
_cell.angle_alpha   90.00
_cell.angle_beta   90.00
_cell.angle_gamma   90.00
#
_symmetry.space_group_name_H-M   'P 1'
#
loop_
_entity.id
_entity.type
_entity.pdbx_description
1 polymer ?
#
loop_
_entity_poly.entity_id
_entity_poly.type
_entity_poly.pdbx_seq_one_letter_code
_entity_poly.pdbx_strand_id
1 'polypeptide(L)'
;MITNILRFQFRNEVNEAERQRALKVITRTASTKSVAFSSIGRYFGADSYTHAYCVGIPNLAALDRYLREPVHREGDFQFIPLLARLSQMMVSDDPDPDLAAKIKQCLDAAVDPEWKELFDRLGKVN
;
A
#
# COMPACT_ATOMS: atom_id res chain seq x y z
N MET A 1 -3.28 -7.39 -15.13
CA MET A 1 -3.62 -7.17 -13.72
C MET A 1 -2.37 -6.78 -12.96
N ILE A 2 -2.43 -5.72 -12.17
CA ILE A 2 -1.35 -5.24 -11.32
C ILE A 2 -1.66 -5.66 -9.88
N THR A 3 -0.79 -6.43 -9.24
CA THR A 3 -0.94 -6.81 -7.83
C THR A 3 0.12 -6.09 -7.02
N ASN A 4 -0.31 -5.24 -6.08
CA ASN A 4 0.57 -4.62 -5.10
C ASN A 4 0.58 -5.45 -3.82
N ILE A 5 1.76 -5.79 -3.32
CA ILE A 5 1.95 -6.61 -2.13
C ILE A 5 2.82 -5.82 -1.16
N LEU A 6 2.31 -5.66 0.06
CA LEU A 6 3.02 -5.03 1.16
C LEU A 6 3.30 -6.06 2.24
N ARG A 7 4.48 -5.97 2.85
CA ARG A 7 4.78 -6.56 4.16
C ARG A 7 5.16 -5.44 5.10
N PHE A 8 4.63 -5.44 6.30
CA PHE A 8 4.88 -4.35 7.24
C PHE A 8 4.94 -4.84 8.68
N GLN A 9 5.56 -3.99 9.50
CA GLN A 9 5.66 -4.16 10.94
C GLN A 9 5.27 -2.85 11.60
N PHE A 10 4.34 -2.91 12.55
CA PHE A 10 4.00 -1.77 13.41
C PHE A 10 5.16 -1.46 14.37
N ARG A 11 5.29 -0.19 14.79
CA ARG A 11 6.23 0.14 15.87
C ARG A 11 5.83 -0.51 17.19
N ASN A 12 6.81 -0.71 18.07
CA ASN A 12 6.63 -1.46 19.31
C ASN A 12 5.63 -0.78 20.27
N GLU A 13 5.59 0.55 20.24
CA GLU A 13 4.69 1.37 21.08
C GLU A 13 3.24 1.40 20.59
N VAL A 14 2.96 0.95 19.36
CA VAL A 14 1.59 0.94 18.82
C VAL A 14 0.77 -0.12 19.54
N ASN A 15 -0.31 0.30 20.20
CA ASN A 15 -1.17 -0.61 20.96
C ASN A 15 -2.18 -1.34 20.06
N GLU A 16 -2.89 -2.33 20.62
CA GLU A 16 -3.79 -3.17 19.84
C GLU A 16 -4.95 -2.39 19.20
N ALA A 17 -5.52 -1.40 19.91
CA ALA A 17 -6.60 -0.59 19.35
C ALA A 17 -6.14 0.23 18.14
N GLU A 18 -4.90 0.75 18.17
CA GLU A 18 -4.29 1.45 17.04
C GLU A 18 -4.01 0.52 15.88
N ARG A 19 -3.48 -0.68 16.13
CA ARG A 19 -3.28 -1.71 15.08
C ARG A 19 -4.60 -2.07 14.40
N GLN A 20 -5.64 -2.33 15.17
CA GLN A 20 -6.96 -2.65 14.64
C GLN A 20 -7.55 -1.49 13.83
N ARG A 21 -7.35 -0.23 14.25
CA ARG A 21 -7.72 0.93 13.45
C ARG A 21 -6.94 1.00 12.14
N ALA A 22 -5.63 0.79 12.19
CA ALA A 22 -4.78 0.80 11.01
C ALA A 22 -5.20 -0.27 9.99
N LEU A 23 -5.48 -1.49 10.45
CA LEU A 23 -5.96 -2.59 9.62
C LEU A 23 -7.33 -2.28 8.98
N LYS A 24 -8.25 -1.64 9.72
CA LYS A 24 -9.53 -1.17 9.17
C LYS A 24 -9.35 -0.10 8.09
N VAL A 25 -8.41 0.82 8.29
CA VAL A 25 -8.11 1.89 7.34
C VAL A 25 -7.62 1.33 6.00
N ILE A 26 -6.59 0.48 6.02
CA ILE A 26 -6.08 -0.13 4.78
C ILE A 26 -7.11 -1.07 4.14
N THR A 27 -7.93 -1.79 4.93
CA THR A 27 -9.04 -2.60 4.39
C THR A 27 -10.06 -1.72 3.67
N ARG A 28 -10.41 -0.56 4.22
CA ARG A 28 -11.31 0.42 3.60
C ARG A 28 -10.74 0.92 2.27
N THR A 29 -9.46 1.28 2.25
CA THR A 29 -8.77 1.67 1.01
C THR A 29 -8.80 0.54 -0.03
N ALA A 30 -8.63 -0.71 0.40
CA ALA A 30 -8.67 -1.88 -0.47
C ALA A 30 -10.09 -2.36 -0.85
N SER A 31 -11.14 -1.64 -0.45
CA SER A 31 -12.55 -1.98 -0.73
C SER A 31 -13.17 -1.06 -1.79
N THR A 32 -12.35 -0.28 -2.50
CA THR A 32 -12.84 0.67 -3.48
C THR A 32 -13.15 0.00 -4.82
N LYS A 33 -13.90 0.69 -5.68
CA LYS A 33 -14.31 0.15 -7.00
C LYS A 33 -13.15 -0.13 -7.95
N SER A 34 -11.97 0.42 -7.64
CA SER A 34 -10.75 0.24 -8.41
C SER A 34 -10.04 -1.08 -8.08
N VAL A 35 -10.47 -1.78 -7.03
CA VAL A 35 -9.88 -3.04 -6.54
C VAL A 35 -10.71 -4.24 -6.99
N ALA A 36 -10.04 -5.25 -7.55
CA ALA A 36 -10.64 -6.53 -7.92
C ALA A 36 -10.72 -7.51 -6.74
N PHE A 37 -9.65 -7.59 -5.95
CA PHE A 37 -9.58 -8.37 -4.73
C PHE A 37 -8.54 -7.78 -3.78
N SER A 38 -8.65 -8.12 -2.50
CA SER A 38 -7.61 -7.81 -1.51
C SER A 38 -7.55 -8.88 -0.42
N SER A 39 -6.42 -8.94 0.25
CA SER A 39 -6.26 -9.72 1.48
C SER A 39 -5.34 -8.95 2.42
N ILE A 40 -5.66 -8.98 3.71
CA ILE A 40 -4.81 -8.41 4.74
C ILE A 40 -4.87 -9.27 6.00
N GLY A 41 -3.72 -9.42 6.64
CA GLY A 41 -3.68 -10.08 7.94
C GLY A 41 -2.26 -10.34 8.41
N ARG A 42 -2.17 -11.32 9.32
CA ARG A 42 -0.91 -11.78 9.86
C ARG A 42 -0.04 -12.39 8.77
N TYR A 43 1.23 -12.02 8.77
CA TYR A 43 2.23 -12.62 7.91
C TYR A 43 2.89 -13.82 8.61
N PHE A 44 3.13 -14.90 7.85
CA PHE A 44 3.70 -16.16 8.34
C PHE A 44 5.05 -16.51 7.69
N GLY A 45 5.71 -15.55 7.04
CA GLY A 45 7.02 -15.79 6.44
C GLY A 45 8.16 -15.80 7.47
N ALA A 46 9.36 -16.15 7.00
CA ALA A 46 10.54 -16.36 7.84
C ALA A 46 11.25 -15.07 8.29
N ASP A 47 10.87 -13.91 7.74
CA ASP A 47 11.42 -12.62 8.14
C ASP A 47 10.61 -11.99 9.30
N SER A 48 11.06 -10.85 9.81
CA SER A 48 10.46 -10.20 10.98
C SER A 48 9.20 -9.34 10.72
N TYR A 49 8.60 -9.38 9.51
CA TYR A 49 7.36 -8.63 9.26
C TYR A 49 6.21 -9.29 10.01
N THR A 50 5.23 -8.51 10.47
CA THR A 50 4.13 -9.05 11.30
C THR A 50 2.84 -9.20 10.51
N HIS A 51 2.67 -8.38 9.47
CA HIS A 51 1.48 -8.35 8.64
C HIS A 51 1.85 -8.27 7.17
N ALA A 52 0.93 -8.73 6.33
CA ALA A 52 0.98 -8.60 4.91
C ALA A 52 -0.36 -8.12 4.37
N TYR A 53 -0.30 -7.44 3.24
CA TYR A 53 -1.43 -6.95 2.48
C TYR A 53 -1.18 -7.23 1.00
N CYS A 54 -2.22 -7.64 0.28
CA CYS A 54 -2.20 -7.63 -1.18
C CYS A 54 -3.47 -7.00 -1.72
N VAL A 55 -3.33 -6.34 -2.87
CA VAL A 55 -4.45 -5.77 -3.63
C VAL A 55 -4.24 -6.03 -5.11
N GLY A 56 -5.24 -6.63 -5.74
CA GLY A 56 -5.31 -6.82 -7.18
C GLY A 56 -6.07 -5.68 -7.84
N ILE A 57 -5.41 -5.00 -8.78
CA ILE A 57 -5.94 -3.87 -9.54
C ILE A 57 -6.00 -4.29 -11.01
N PRO A 58 -7.17 -4.24 -11.68
CA PRO A 58 -7.34 -4.86 -13.00
C PRO A 58 -6.36 -4.39 -14.07
N ASN A 59 -6.06 -3.09 -14.11
CA ASN A 59 -5.25 -2.45 -15.16
C ASN A 59 -4.72 -1.08 -14.69
N LEU A 60 -3.91 -0.45 -15.54
CA LEU A 60 -3.29 0.84 -15.25
C LEU A 60 -4.31 1.96 -14.99
N ALA A 61 -5.43 2.00 -15.72
CA ALA A 61 -6.46 3.02 -15.53
C ALA A 61 -7.16 2.89 -14.15
N ALA A 62 -7.37 1.66 -13.70
CA ALA A 62 -7.86 1.40 -12.35
C ALA A 62 -6.82 1.77 -11.28
N LEU A 63 -5.53 1.56 -11.55
CA LEU A 63 -4.46 1.99 -10.64
C LEU A 63 -4.40 3.51 -10.50
N ASP A 64 -4.44 4.25 -11.60
CA ASP A 64 -4.44 5.73 -11.57
C ASP A 64 -5.64 6.25 -10.77
N ARG A 65 -6.83 5.66 -10.97
CA ARG A 65 -8.01 5.98 -10.16
C ARG A 65 -7.80 5.65 -8.69
N TYR A 66 -7.35 4.43 -8.38
CA TYR A 66 -7.08 3.97 -7.01
C TYR A 66 -6.12 4.90 -6.26
N LEU A 67 -5.10 5.44 -6.94
CA LEU A 67 -4.12 6.36 -6.35
C LEU A 67 -4.69 7.77 -6.14
N ARG A 68 -5.62 8.22 -6.98
CA ARG A 68 -6.26 9.54 -6.90
C ARG A 68 -7.47 9.57 -5.97
N GLU A 69 -7.99 8.43 -5.55
CA GLU A 69 -9.12 8.38 -4.62
C GLU A 69 -8.71 8.96 -3.25
N PRO A 70 -9.43 9.95 -2.69
CA PRO A 70 -9.05 10.60 -1.43
C PRO A 70 -8.84 9.62 -0.27
N VAL A 71 -9.61 8.53 -0.25
CA VAL A 71 -9.53 7.48 0.77
C VAL A 71 -8.16 6.81 0.83
N HIS A 72 -7.42 6.77 -0.27
CA HIS A 72 -6.08 6.19 -0.32
C HIS A 72 -5.10 7.08 0.44
N ARG A 73 -5.00 8.34 0.04
CA ARG A 73 -4.17 9.33 0.73
C ARG A 73 -4.52 9.39 2.22
N GLU A 74 -5.79 9.62 2.55
CA GLU A 74 -6.26 9.67 3.94
C GLU A 74 -5.93 8.38 4.72
N GLY A 75 -5.93 7.24 4.04
CA GLY A 75 -5.57 5.97 4.63
C GLY A 75 -4.08 5.88 4.95
N ASP A 76 -3.23 6.27 4.02
CA ASP A 76 -1.77 6.29 4.21
C ASP A 76 -1.34 7.23 5.34
N PHE A 77 -1.97 8.40 5.48
CA PHE A 77 -1.72 9.33 6.60
C PHE A 77 -2.11 8.76 7.97
N GLN A 78 -3.00 7.77 8.03
CA GLN A 78 -3.36 7.08 9.28
C GLN A 78 -2.53 5.80 9.50
N PHE A 79 -2.10 5.17 8.41
CA PHE A 79 -1.45 3.86 8.42
C PHE A 79 0.08 3.97 8.54
N ILE A 80 0.72 4.72 7.63
CA ILE A 80 2.19 4.81 7.54
C ILE A 80 2.80 5.33 8.85
N PRO A 81 2.23 6.34 9.53
CA PRO A 81 2.76 6.81 10.80
C PRO A 81 2.66 5.80 11.94
N LEU A 82 2.22 4.56 11.75
CA LEU A 82 2.24 3.51 12.77
C LEU A 82 3.28 2.43 12.49
N LEU A 83 3.96 2.51 11.35
CA LEU A 83 4.90 1.48 10.91
C LEU A 83 6.32 1.74 11.42
N ALA A 84 7.03 0.65 11.73
CA ALA A 84 8.47 0.62 11.91
C ALA A 84 9.19 0.39 10.58
N ARG A 85 8.55 -0.37 9.68
CA ARG A 85 9.08 -0.69 8.35
C ARG A 85 7.98 -1.19 7.42
N LEU A 86 8.20 -0.99 6.13
CA LEU A 86 7.35 -1.41 5.03
C LEU A 86 8.25 -1.96 3.91
N SER A 87 7.83 -3.07 3.32
CA SER A 87 8.36 -3.58 2.07
C SER A 87 7.24 -3.62 1.05
N GLN A 88 7.55 -3.24 -0.17
CA GLN A 88 6.61 -3.19 -1.28
C GLN A 88 7.16 -3.95 -2.48
N MET A 89 6.32 -4.79 -3.07
CA MET A 89 6.56 -5.35 -4.38
C MET A 89 5.30 -5.24 -5.22
N MET A 90 5.49 -5.06 -6.53
CA MET A 90 4.40 -5.14 -7.50
C MET A 90 4.71 -6.24 -8.50
N VAL A 91 3.67 -6.99 -8.87
CA VAL A 91 3.73 -8.01 -9.92
C VAL A 91 2.60 -7.76 -10.90
N SER A 92 2.83 -8.07 -12.17
CA SER A 92 1.82 -7.93 -13.22
C SER A 92 1.94 -9.06 -14.22
N ASP A 93 0.81 -9.49 -14.76
CA ASP A 93 0.70 -10.38 -15.92
C ASP A 93 0.45 -9.61 -17.23
N ASP A 94 0.41 -8.28 -17.17
CA ASP A 94 0.28 -7.42 -18.35
C ASP A 94 1.59 -7.45 -19.16
N PRO A 95 1.53 -7.79 -20.47
CA PRO A 95 2.72 -8.00 -21.29
C PRO A 95 3.42 -6.71 -21.73
N ASP A 96 2.86 -5.53 -21.41
CA ASP A 96 3.42 -4.23 -21.79
C ASP A 96 4.81 -4.02 -21.14
N PRO A 97 5.90 -3.96 -21.92
CA PRO A 97 7.25 -3.80 -21.39
C PRO A 97 7.46 -2.46 -20.67
N ASP A 98 6.64 -1.45 -20.96
CA ASP A 98 6.72 -0.11 -20.37
C ASP A 98 5.84 0.05 -19.13
N LEU A 99 5.12 -1.00 -18.71
CA LEU A 99 4.14 -0.91 -17.62
C LEU A 99 4.76 -0.37 -16.33
N ALA A 100 5.97 -0.81 -15.97
CA ALA A 100 6.65 -0.35 -14.76
C ALA A 100 6.87 1.18 -14.77
N ALA A 101 7.27 1.74 -15.92
CA ALA A 101 7.44 3.18 -16.08
C ALA A 101 6.09 3.91 -16.00
N LYS A 102 5.04 3.36 -16.60
CA LYS A 102 3.67 3.92 -16.54
C LYS A 102 3.10 3.90 -15.12
N ILE A 103 3.31 2.82 -14.37
CA ILE A 103 2.94 2.73 -12.95
C ILE A 103 3.66 3.81 -12.15
N LYS A 104 4.98 3.98 -12.38
CA LYS A 104 5.75 5.03 -11.72
C LYS A 104 5.18 6.43 -12.00
N GLN A 105 4.78 6.70 -13.25
CA GLN A 105 4.15 7.97 -13.60
C GLN A 105 2.83 8.20 -12.86
N CYS A 106 1.99 7.16 -12.71
CA CYS A 106 0.77 7.25 -11.90
C CYS A 106 1.07 7.57 -10.42
N LEU A 107 2.09 6.91 -9.84
CA LEU A 107 2.52 7.17 -8.46
C LEU A 107 3.03 8.60 -8.29
N ASP A 108 3.96 9.04 -9.15
CA ASP A 108 4.55 10.37 -9.10
C ASP A 108 3.48 11.47 -9.29
N ALA A 109 2.45 11.21 -10.09
CA ALA A 109 1.36 12.16 -10.33
C ALA A 109 0.34 12.24 -9.19
N ALA A 110 0.27 11.22 -8.32
CA ALA A 110 -0.68 11.17 -7.22
C ALA A 110 -0.08 11.61 -5.87
N VAL A 111 1.21 11.34 -5.64
CA VAL A 111 1.88 11.59 -4.37
C VAL A 111 2.37 13.03 -4.29
N ASP A 112 1.68 13.84 -3.49
CA ASP A 112 2.11 15.20 -3.15
C ASP A 112 3.28 15.22 -2.14
N PRO A 113 3.93 16.38 -1.91
CA PRO A 113 5.09 16.47 -1.03
C PRO A 113 4.84 15.99 0.40
N GLU A 114 3.66 16.28 0.97
CA GLU A 114 3.33 15.88 2.34
C GLU A 114 3.14 14.36 2.43
N TRP A 115 2.50 13.76 1.42
CA TRP A 115 2.36 12.31 1.34
C TRP A 115 3.73 11.65 1.18
N LYS A 116 4.60 12.21 0.36
CA LYS A 116 5.99 11.73 0.19
C LYS A 116 6.77 11.73 1.51
N GLU A 117 6.62 12.76 2.33
CA GLU A 117 7.28 12.87 3.64
C GLU A 117 6.93 11.70 4.59
N LEU A 118 5.73 11.12 4.48
CA LEU A 118 5.37 9.93 5.27
C LEU A 118 6.30 8.76 4.99
N PHE A 119 6.58 8.51 3.71
CA PHE A 119 7.47 7.43 3.28
C PHE A 119 8.92 7.74 3.62
N ASP A 120 9.36 8.99 3.44
CA ASP A 120 10.74 9.40 3.75
C ASP A 120 11.03 9.23 5.27
N ARG A 121 10.05 9.49 6.14
CA ARG A 121 10.16 9.26 7.59
C ARG A 121 10.22 7.78 7.98
N LEU A 122 9.63 6.89 7.18
CA LEU A 122 9.70 5.44 7.39
C LEU A 122 11.08 4.88 7.01
N GLY A 123 11.85 5.63 6.22
CA GLY A 123 13.14 5.21 5.69
C GLY A 123 13.00 4.41 4.41
N LYS A 124 13.93 3.48 4.14
CA LYS A 124 13.89 2.66 2.92
C LYS A 124 12.68 1.73 2.94
N VAL A 125 11.76 1.95 2.01
CA VAL A 125 10.78 0.94 1.59
C VAL A 125 11.51 -0.05 0.69
N ASN A 126 11.62 -1.31 1.13
CA ASN A 126 12.37 -2.37 0.44
C ASN A 126 11.53 -3.24 -0.48
#